data_AF-A0A7V0XNF8-F1
#
_entry.id   AF-A0A7V0XNF8-F1
#
_cell.length_a   1.000
_cell.length_b   1.000
_cell.length_c   1.000
_cell.angle_alpha   90.00
_cell.angle_beta   90.00
_cell.angle_gamma   90.00
#
_symmetry.space_group_name_H-M   'P 1'
#
loop_
_entity.id
_entity.type
_entity.pdbx_description
1 polymer ?
#
loop_
_entity_poly.entity_id
_entity_poly.type
_entity_poly.pdbx_seq_one_letter_code
_entity_poly.pdbx_strand_id
1 'polypeptide(L)'
;MKDAGRTFDFVNGEFLLFDKPYGWTSFDVVGKVRNLITRQLGIGKLKVGHAGTLDPLATGLMIVCTGKLTKKIQEFQGLDKRYIATLELGKTTPSFDLETEFDGEYDYSFVTRQEIEKLLEQFCGEQEQIPPVYSAKYVNGERAYEYARKGKKVEMKPSVIRIYHLKLLEYHLPLVTLDILCSKGTYIRSLVRDIGKSLGTGAYLKELVRTAIGPYELKNAMSIDLFKKVLQNI
;
A
#
# COMPACT_ATOMS: atom_id res chain seq x y z
N MET A 1 -14.40 13.47 15.97
CA MET A 1 -15.39 14.54 15.73
C MET A 1 -14.71 15.81 15.19
N LYS A 2 -13.87 15.72 14.14
CA LYS A 2 -13.16 16.90 13.59
C LYS A 2 -13.84 17.56 12.38
N ASP A 3 -14.89 16.93 11.81
CA ASP A 3 -15.54 17.41 10.58
C ASP A 3 -17.01 17.83 10.76
N ALA A 4 -17.52 17.92 11.99
CA ALA A 4 -18.87 18.40 12.24
C ALA A 4 -18.94 19.90 11.93
N GLY A 5 -19.49 20.25 10.75
CA GLY A 5 -19.61 21.64 10.27
C GLY A 5 -18.87 21.94 8.96
N ARG A 6 -18.17 20.97 8.36
CA ARG A 6 -17.56 21.17 7.04
C ARG A 6 -18.61 21.03 5.93
N THR A 7 -18.85 22.09 5.17
CA THR A 7 -19.61 22.02 3.91
C THR A 7 -18.73 21.37 2.86
N PHE A 8 -19.19 20.27 2.26
CA PHE A 8 -18.48 19.59 1.18
C PHE A 8 -19.01 20.02 -0.19
N ASP A 9 -18.11 20.25 -1.12
CA ASP A 9 -18.43 20.46 -2.54
C ASP A 9 -17.79 19.36 -3.39
N PHE A 10 -18.40 18.18 -3.35
CA PHE A 10 -17.87 17.02 -4.05
C PHE A 10 -17.81 17.20 -5.58
N VAL A 11 -18.70 18.03 -6.14
CA VAL A 11 -18.80 18.27 -7.59
C VAL A 11 -17.65 19.14 -8.06
N ASN A 12 -17.35 20.25 -7.37
CA ASN A 12 -16.18 21.05 -7.69
C ASN A 12 -14.88 20.35 -7.27
N GLY A 13 -14.92 19.55 -6.21
CA GLY A 13 -13.91 18.54 -5.87
C GLY A 13 -13.45 18.63 -4.43
N GLU A 14 -13.33 17.47 -3.80
CA GLU A 14 -12.85 17.31 -2.43
C GLU A 14 -11.58 16.47 -2.39
N PHE A 15 -10.78 16.71 -1.35
CA PHE A 15 -9.63 15.90 -0.95
C PHE A 15 -10.01 15.17 0.33
N LEU A 16 -10.06 13.84 0.27
CA LEU A 16 -10.55 12.99 1.34
C LEU A 16 -9.49 11.96 1.71
N LEU A 17 -9.31 11.76 3.02
CA LEU A 17 -8.40 10.77 3.58
C LEU A 17 -9.20 9.59 4.11
N PHE A 18 -8.96 8.41 3.59
CA PHE A 18 -9.64 7.18 4.02
C PHE A 18 -8.66 6.20 4.65
N ASP A 19 -9.10 5.55 5.72
CA ASP A 19 -8.49 4.31 6.18
C ASP A 19 -9.08 3.15 5.36
N LYS A 20 -8.27 2.58 4.45
CA LYS A 20 -8.70 1.47 3.59
C LYS A 20 -8.80 0.20 4.45
N PRO A 21 -9.98 -0.45 4.52
CA PRO A 21 -10.11 -1.70 5.25
C PRO A 21 -9.36 -2.84 4.57
N TYR A 22 -9.04 -3.87 5.36
CA TYR A 22 -8.44 -5.11 4.89
C TYR A 22 -9.38 -5.84 3.93
N GLY A 23 -8.82 -6.51 2.93
CA GLY A 23 -9.56 -7.27 1.91
C GLY A 23 -10.18 -6.40 0.80
N TRP A 24 -10.24 -5.09 0.96
CA TRP A 24 -10.76 -4.19 -0.08
C TRP A 24 -9.66 -3.77 -1.05
N THR A 25 -9.95 -3.78 -2.35
CA THR A 25 -9.09 -3.09 -3.32
C THR A 25 -9.21 -1.57 -3.16
N SER A 26 -8.23 -0.81 -3.66
CA SER A 26 -8.35 0.65 -3.74
C SER A 26 -9.56 1.10 -4.57
N PHE A 27 -9.93 0.31 -5.58
CA PHE A 27 -11.10 0.58 -6.42
C PHE A 27 -12.43 0.34 -5.69
N ASP A 28 -12.49 -0.60 -4.75
CA ASP A 28 -13.69 -0.82 -3.94
C ASP A 28 -13.99 0.40 -3.07
N VAL A 29 -12.97 1.01 -2.46
CA VAL A 29 -13.13 2.26 -1.72
C VAL A 29 -13.60 3.39 -2.65
N VAL A 30 -12.96 3.58 -3.81
CA VAL A 30 -13.37 4.60 -4.78
C VAL A 30 -14.81 4.38 -5.24
N GLY A 31 -15.19 3.15 -5.54
CA GLY A 31 -16.55 2.77 -5.95
C GLY A 31 -17.57 3.04 -4.85
N LYS A 32 -17.26 2.64 -3.62
CA LYS A 32 -18.13 2.87 -2.45
C LYS A 32 -18.32 4.35 -2.17
N VAL A 33 -17.24 5.13 -2.13
CA VAL A 33 -17.27 6.59 -1.89
C VAL A 33 -18.09 7.29 -2.97
N ARG A 34 -17.83 6.97 -4.24
CA ARG A 34 -18.61 7.51 -5.37
C ARG A 34 -20.10 7.22 -5.21
N ASN A 35 -20.45 5.97 -4.94
CA ASN A 35 -21.84 5.54 -4.80
C ASN A 35 -22.55 6.21 -3.62
N LEU A 36 -21.85 6.43 -2.50
CA LEU A 36 -22.42 7.12 -1.35
C LEU A 36 -22.70 8.60 -1.68
N ILE A 37 -21.74 9.29 -2.30
CA ILE A 37 -21.89 10.71 -2.66
C ILE A 37 -22.99 10.90 -3.71
N THR A 38 -22.98 10.11 -4.79
CA THR A 38 -23.97 10.27 -5.86
C THR A 38 -25.39 10.03 -5.39
N ARG A 39 -25.60 9.06 -4.48
CA ARG A 39 -26.90 8.81 -3.85
C ARG A 39 -27.33 9.96 -2.94
N GLN A 40 -26.43 10.47 -2.10
CA GLN A 40 -26.75 11.58 -1.19
C GLN A 40 -27.12 12.85 -1.96
N LEU A 41 -26.41 13.16 -3.05
CA LEU A 41 -26.65 14.37 -3.85
C LEU A 41 -27.73 14.20 -4.93
N GLY A 42 -28.25 12.99 -5.14
CA GLY A 42 -29.20 12.72 -6.23
C GLY A 42 -28.65 12.93 -7.65
N ILE A 43 -27.33 12.77 -7.84
CA ILE A 43 -26.67 13.01 -9.15
C ILE A 43 -26.28 11.71 -9.85
N GLY A 44 -26.35 11.68 -11.18
CA GLY A 44 -26.07 10.47 -11.97
C GLY A 44 -24.58 10.14 -12.16
N LYS A 45 -23.68 11.12 -12.06
CA LYS A 45 -22.25 10.92 -12.33
C LYS A 45 -21.37 11.83 -11.47
N LEU A 46 -20.33 11.24 -10.88
CA LEU A 46 -19.28 11.96 -10.18
C LEU A 46 -17.92 11.32 -10.50
N LYS A 47 -16.94 12.14 -10.86
CA LYS A 47 -15.56 11.68 -11.04
C LYS A 47 -14.92 11.52 -9.67
N VAL A 48 -14.42 10.31 -9.38
CA VAL A 48 -13.72 9.97 -8.14
C VAL A 48 -12.51 9.11 -8.49
N GLY A 49 -11.37 9.37 -7.87
CA GLY A 49 -10.14 8.60 -8.05
C GLY A 49 -9.27 8.62 -6.81
N HIS A 50 -8.25 7.77 -6.76
CA HIS A 50 -7.33 7.67 -5.62
C HIS A 50 -5.88 8.01 -6.02
N ALA A 51 -5.09 8.48 -5.05
CA ALA A 51 -3.70 8.89 -5.27
C ALA A 51 -2.65 7.88 -4.78
N GLY A 52 -2.82 6.64 -5.24
CA GLY A 52 -1.86 5.56 -4.99
C GLY A 52 -2.60 4.28 -4.62
N THR A 53 -2.30 3.21 -5.34
CA THR A 53 -2.85 1.89 -5.04
C THR A 53 -2.32 1.40 -3.70
N LEU A 54 -3.13 0.61 -3.02
CA LEU A 54 -2.78 -0.12 -1.82
C LEU A 54 -3.36 -1.52 -1.99
N ASP A 55 -2.53 -2.54 -1.76
CA ASP A 55 -2.88 -3.93 -2.02
C ASP A 55 -4.11 -4.36 -1.18
N PRO A 56 -4.90 -5.35 -1.62
CA PRO A 56 -6.09 -5.80 -0.91
C PRO A 56 -5.81 -6.17 0.55
N LEU A 57 -4.72 -6.90 0.80
CA LEU A 57 -4.31 -7.37 2.13
C LEU A 57 -3.59 -6.30 2.96
N ALA A 58 -3.40 -5.10 2.44
CA ALA A 58 -2.88 -3.97 3.19
C ALA A 58 -4.02 -3.11 3.75
N THR A 59 -3.77 -2.31 4.78
CA THR A 59 -4.71 -1.33 5.34
C THR A 59 -4.09 0.06 5.42
N GLY A 60 -4.88 1.05 5.83
CA GLY A 60 -4.36 2.37 6.13
C GLY A 60 -4.61 3.40 5.04
N LEU A 61 -3.79 4.45 5.07
CA LEU A 61 -4.11 5.74 4.48
C LEU A 61 -4.26 5.64 2.96
N MET A 62 -5.37 6.17 2.46
CA MET A 62 -5.60 6.36 1.04
C MET A 62 -6.21 7.73 0.78
N ILE A 63 -5.58 8.47 -0.12
CA ILE A 63 -6.10 9.76 -0.61
C ILE A 63 -7.09 9.49 -1.73
N VAL A 64 -8.30 10.04 -1.59
CA VAL A 64 -9.37 10.00 -2.59
C VAL A 64 -9.73 11.43 -2.97
N CYS A 65 -9.77 11.71 -4.27
CA CYS A 65 -10.18 13.00 -4.81
C CYS A 65 -11.51 12.87 -5.55
N THR A 66 -12.34 13.90 -5.48
CA THR A 66 -13.57 14.02 -6.30
C THR A 66 -13.47 15.20 -7.27
N GLY A 67 -14.41 15.27 -8.23
CA GLY A 67 -14.60 16.45 -9.08
C GLY A 67 -13.32 16.90 -9.80
N LYS A 68 -13.05 18.21 -9.80
CA LYS A 68 -11.88 18.81 -10.46
C LYS A 68 -10.56 18.45 -9.76
N LEU A 69 -10.58 18.18 -8.44
CA LEU A 69 -9.38 17.78 -7.69
C LEU A 69 -8.80 16.43 -8.14
N THR A 70 -9.57 15.60 -8.86
CA THR A 70 -9.01 14.40 -9.51
C THR A 70 -7.88 14.71 -10.50
N LYS A 71 -7.78 15.94 -11.01
CA LYS A 71 -6.67 16.37 -11.87
C LYS A 71 -5.34 16.46 -11.13
N LYS A 72 -5.36 16.63 -9.79
CA LYS A 72 -4.15 16.73 -8.94
C LYS A 72 -3.66 15.38 -8.41
N ILE A 73 -4.29 14.26 -8.78
CA ILE A 73 -3.95 12.93 -8.27
C ILE A 73 -2.46 12.58 -8.47
N GLN A 74 -1.87 12.99 -9.60
CA GLN A 74 -0.46 12.70 -9.90
C GLN A 74 0.50 13.39 -8.92
N GLU A 75 0.17 14.58 -8.44
CA GLU A 75 0.96 15.33 -7.45
C GLU A 75 1.04 14.52 -6.15
N PHE A 76 -0.10 14.03 -5.66
CA PHE A 76 -0.18 13.23 -4.43
C PHE A 76 0.43 11.82 -4.59
N GLN A 77 0.31 11.21 -5.78
CA GLN A 77 1.00 9.95 -6.10
C GLN A 77 2.52 10.11 -6.08
N GLY A 78 3.02 11.33 -6.31
CA GLY A 78 4.45 11.65 -6.30
C GLY A 78 5.08 11.70 -4.91
N LEU A 79 4.28 11.87 -3.85
CA LEU A 79 4.77 12.05 -2.48
C LEU A 79 5.46 10.80 -1.94
N ASP A 80 6.26 10.94 -0.88
CA ASP A 80 6.83 9.80 -0.16
C ASP A 80 5.75 9.09 0.67
N LYS A 81 6.00 7.83 1.04
CA LYS A 81 5.04 7.03 1.82
C LYS A 81 5.73 6.41 3.02
N ARG A 82 4.99 6.35 4.14
CA ARG A 82 5.40 5.63 5.33
C ARG A 82 4.52 4.41 5.57
N TYR A 83 5.14 3.30 5.95
CA TYR A 83 4.49 2.04 6.22
C TYR A 83 4.98 1.45 7.54
N ILE A 84 4.08 0.71 8.19
CA ILE A 84 4.43 -0.33 9.15
C ILE A 84 4.19 -1.66 8.43
N ALA A 85 5.21 -2.51 8.38
CA ALA A 85 5.17 -3.78 7.68
C ALA A 85 5.61 -4.91 8.60
N THR A 86 4.74 -5.91 8.76
CA THR A 86 5.08 -7.15 9.45
C THR A 86 5.41 -8.20 8.39
N LEU A 87 6.61 -8.75 8.46
CA LEU A 87 7.03 -9.86 7.63
C LEU A 87 7.18 -11.13 8.49
N GLU A 88 6.95 -12.27 7.87
CA GLU A 88 7.15 -13.58 8.48
C GLU A 88 8.30 -14.28 7.75
N LEU A 89 9.34 -14.66 8.50
CA LEU A 89 10.50 -15.39 7.99
C LEU A 89 10.20 -16.88 7.88
N GLY A 90 10.98 -17.58 7.06
CA GLY A 90 10.92 -19.05 6.95
C GLY A 90 9.99 -19.57 5.88
N LYS A 91 9.20 -18.70 5.22
CA LYS A 91 8.31 -19.08 4.12
C LYS A 91 8.32 -18.04 3.01
N THR A 92 8.00 -18.47 1.80
CA THR A 92 7.80 -17.58 0.64
C THR A 92 6.47 -17.89 -0.04
N THR A 93 6.00 -16.91 -0.82
CA THR A 93 4.88 -17.06 -1.74
C THR A 93 5.23 -16.37 -3.08
N PRO A 94 4.61 -16.78 -4.20
CA PRO A 94 4.84 -16.13 -5.50
C PRO A 94 4.44 -14.65 -5.56
N SER A 95 3.47 -14.24 -4.75
CA SER A 95 2.98 -12.86 -4.62
C SER A 95 3.77 -12.03 -3.59
N PHE A 96 4.63 -12.68 -2.80
CA PHE A 96 5.34 -12.12 -1.64
C PHE A 96 4.40 -11.57 -0.54
N ASP A 97 3.14 -11.97 -0.56
CA ASP A 97 2.12 -11.74 0.46
C ASP A 97 1.23 -13.01 0.57
N LEU A 98 0.09 -12.92 1.25
CA LEU A 98 -0.84 -14.04 1.45
C LEU A 98 -1.91 -14.22 0.34
N GLU A 99 -1.79 -13.56 -0.82
CA GLU A 99 -2.73 -13.76 -1.93
C GLU A 99 -2.55 -15.12 -2.63
N THR A 100 -1.41 -15.79 -2.42
CA THR A 100 -1.08 -17.07 -3.03
C THR A 100 -0.55 -18.05 -2.01
N GLU A 101 -0.68 -19.34 -2.29
CA GLU A 101 -0.10 -20.42 -1.49
C GLU A 101 1.42 -20.32 -1.33
N PHE A 102 1.94 -20.95 -0.28
CA PHE A 102 3.38 -21.03 -0.02
C PHE A 102 4.11 -21.83 -1.09
N ASP A 103 5.30 -21.37 -1.46
CA ASP A 103 6.16 -22.01 -2.49
C ASP A 103 7.58 -22.35 -2.00
N GLY A 104 7.88 -22.07 -0.73
CA GLY A 104 9.17 -22.37 -0.12
C GLY A 104 9.12 -22.34 1.40
N GLU A 105 9.97 -23.14 2.03
CA GLU A 105 10.15 -23.21 3.48
C GLU A 105 11.66 -23.26 3.80
N TYR A 106 12.05 -22.56 4.86
CA TYR A 106 13.45 -22.31 5.20
C TYR A 106 13.60 -22.25 6.73
N ASP A 107 14.76 -22.66 7.24
CA ASP A 107 15.11 -22.42 8.64
C ASP A 107 15.37 -20.93 8.87
N TYR A 108 14.86 -20.42 9.99
CA TYR A 108 15.03 -19.04 10.45
C TYR A 108 15.50 -18.96 11.90
N SER A 109 15.66 -20.11 12.57
CA SER A 109 15.95 -20.20 14.00
C SER A 109 17.27 -19.53 14.39
N PHE A 110 18.19 -19.39 13.44
CA PHE A 110 19.48 -18.74 13.63
C PHE A 110 19.43 -17.20 13.57
N VAL A 111 18.34 -16.60 13.06
CA VAL A 111 18.29 -15.16 12.81
C VAL A 111 18.20 -14.39 14.11
N THR A 112 19.19 -13.54 14.38
CA THR A 112 19.21 -12.67 15.55
C THR A 112 18.67 -11.28 15.26
N ARG A 113 18.26 -10.58 16.32
CA ARG A 113 17.86 -9.18 16.25
C ARG A 113 18.97 -8.30 15.65
N GLN A 114 20.21 -8.50 16.09
CA GLN A 114 21.37 -7.72 15.67
C GLN A 114 21.68 -7.91 14.18
N GLU A 115 21.53 -9.13 13.65
CA GLU A 115 21.71 -9.40 12.23
C GLU A 115 20.66 -8.68 11.37
N ILE A 116 19.40 -8.67 11.80
CA ILE A 116 18.35 -7.90 11.12
C ILE A 116 18.69 -6.42 11.15
N GLU A 117 18.95 -5.84 12.33
CA GLU A 117 19.24 -4.41 12.45
C GLU A 117 20.41 -3.99 11.55
N LYS A 118 21.50 -4.77 11.53
CA LYS A 118 22.65 -4.54 10.65
C LYS A 118 22.31 -4.69 9.15
N LEU A 119 21.49 -5.68 8.79
CA LEU A 119 21.07 -5.89 7.41
C LEU A 119 20.23 -4.72 6.89
N LEU A 120 19.30 -4.21 7.71
CA LEU A 120 18.38 -3.13 7.31
C LEU A 120 19.13 -1.85 6.91
N GLU A 121 20.31 -1.58 7.48
CA GLU A 121 21.15 -0.44 7.09
C GLU A 121 21.55 -0.48 5.61
N GLN A 122 21.77 -1.67 5.05
CA GLN A 122 22.19 -1.88 3.66
C GLN A 122 21.09 -1.56 2.65
N PHE A 123 19.83 -1.60 3.07
CA PHE A 123 18.68 -1.25 2.24
C PHE A 123 18.37 0.25 2.28
N CYS A 124 18.99 1.04 3.15
CA CYS A 124 18.81 2.49 3.14
C CYS A 124 19.55 3.13 1.95
N GLY A 125 18.94 4.16 1.36
CA GLY A 125 19.49 4.87 0.21
C GLY A 125 18.80 4.56 -1.11
N GLU A 126 19.42 5.00 -2.19
CA GLU A 126 18.95 4.78 -3.55
C GLU A 126 19.38 3.39 -4.04
N GLN A 127 18.45 2.65 -4.63
CA GLN A 127 18.70 1.31 -5.13
C GLN A 127 17.73 0.94 -6.26
N GLU A 128 18.10 -0.07 -7.03
CA GLU A 128 17.18 -0.69 -7.97
C GLU A 128 16.33 -1.75 -7.29
N GLN A 129 15.03 -1.72 -7.52
CA GLN A 129 14.11 -2.74 -7.06
C GLN A 129 13.37 -3.36 -8.24
N ILE A 130 13.32 -4.70 -8.25
CA ILE A 130 12.46 -5.45 -9.17
C ILE A 130 11.04 -5.52 -8.56
N PRO A 131 10.03 -4.90 -9.20
CA PRO A 131 8.65 -4.98 -8.74
C PRO A 131 8.10 -6.41 -8.78
N PRO A 132 7.08 -6.75 -7.97
CA PRO A 132 6.44 -8.05 -8.05
C PRO A 132 5.67 -8.19 -9.37
N VAL A 133 5.56 -9.41 -9.88
CA VAL A 133 4.72 -9.69 -11.07
C VAL A 133 3.26 -9.38 -10.77
N TYR A 134 2.80 -9.62 -9.54
CA TYR A 134 1.49 -9.23 -9.02
C TYR A 134 1.41 -7.73 -8.71
N SER A 135 1.68 -6.88 -9.70
CA SER A 135 1.61 -5.43 -9.60
C SER A 135 0.76 -4.79 -10.68
N ALA A 136 0.33 -3.56 -10.42
CA ALA A 136 -0.33 -2.73 -11.43
C ALA A 136 0.67 -2.14 -12.45
N LYS A 137 1.95 -2.56 -12.52
CA LYS A 137 2.87 -2.01 -13.55
C LYS A 137 2.41 -2.46 -14.94
N TYR A 138 2.44 -1.56 -15.92
CA TYR A 138 2.21 -1.95 -17.32
C TYR A 138 3.44 -2.63 -17.90
N VAL A 139 3.25 -3.77 -18.55
CA VAL A 139 4.28 -4.52 -19.28
C VAL A 139 3.67 -4.94 -20.61
N ASN A 140 4.28 -4.54 -21.72
CA ASN A 140 3.85 -4.89 -23.08
C ASN A 140 2.35 -4.62 -23.38
N GLY A 141 1.79 -3.56 -22.79
CA GLY A 141 0.40 -3.12 -23.05
C GLY A 141 -0.66 -3.65 -22.08
N GLU A 142 -0.37 -4.68 -21.28
CA GLU A 142 -1.26 -5.19 -20.21
C GLU A 142 -0.67 -4.94 -18.81
N ARG A 143 -1.47 -5.11 -17.75
CA ARG A 143 -0.96 -5.00 -16.36
C ARG A 143 -0.24 -6.28 -15.96
N ALA A 144 0.85 -6.18 -15.19
CA ALA A 144 1.68 -7.33 -14.80
C ALA A 144 0.87 -8.41 -14.05
N TYR A 145 -0.06 -8.03 -13.17
CA TYR A 145 -0.92 -8.99 -12.47
C TYR A 145 -1.83 -9.81 -13.40
N GLU A 146 -2.18 -9.30 -14.58
CA GLU A 146 -3.00 -10.02 -15.56
C GLU A 146 -2.22 -11.17 -16.20
N TYR A 147 -0.91 -10.99 -16.43
CA TYR A 147 -0.04 -12.07 -16.87
C TYR A 147 0.14 -13.14 -15.80
N ALA A 148 0.36 -12.73 -14.55
CA ALA A 148 0.52 -13.66 -13.43
C ALA A 148 -0.70 -14.57 -13.27
N ARG A 149 -1.92 -14.00 -13.31
CA ARG A 149 -3.17 -14.77 -13.24
C ARG A 149 -3.39 -15.71 -14.43
N LYS A 150 -2.83 -15.39 -15.60
CA LYS A 150 -2.84 -16.25 -16.79
C LYS A 150 -1.70 -17.29 -16.77
N GLY A 151 -0.89 -17.35 -15.71
CA GLY A 151 0.27 -18.25 -15.61
C GLY A 151 1.42 -17.91 -16.58
N LYS A 152 1.41 -16.72 -17.18
CA LYS A 152 2.44 -16.30 -18.15
C LYS A 152 3.63 -15.69 -17.42
N LYS A 153 4.84 -16.15 -17.76
CA LYS A 153 6.09 -15.53 -17.29
C LYS A 153 6.22 -14.12 -17.89
N VAL A 154 6.41 -13.13 -17.02
CA VAL A 154 6.70 -11.75 -17.41
C VAL A 154 8.01 -11.34 -16.75
N GLU A 155 8.92 -10.76 -17.55
CA GLU A 155 10.17 -10.21 -17.04
C GLU A 155 9.93 -8.78 -16.55
N MET A 156 10.21 -8.53 -15.28
CA MET A 156 9.99 -7.23 -14.65
C MET A 156 11.27 -6.40 -14.72
N LYS A 157 11.19 -5.24 -15.39
CA LYS A 157 12.31 -4.29 -15.40
C LYS A 157 12.50 -3.64 -14.03
N PRO A 158 13.75 -3.56 -13.51
CA PRO A 158 14.06 -2.81 -12.29
C PRO A 158 13.60 -1.36 -12.36
N SER A 159 13.34 -0.78 -11.20
CA SER A 159 12.96 0.63 -11.04
C SER A 159 13.79 1.23 -9.92
N VAL A 160 14.32 2.44 -10.12
CA VAL A 160 15.04 3.15 -9.07
C VAL A 160 14.05 3.58 -7.99
N ILE A 161 14.37 3.24 -6.75
CA ILE A 161 13.64 3.62 -5.55
C ILE A 161 14.61 4.20 -4.52
N ARG A 162 14.07 4.86 -3.51
CA ARG A 162 14.85 5.29 -2.35
C ARG A 162 14.17 4.88 -1.06
N ILE A 163 14.92 4.27 -0.17
CA ILE A 163 14.51 4.01 1.21
C ILE A 163 15.17 5.09 2.07
N TYR A 164 14.35 5.98 2.63
CA TYR A 164 14.82 7.09 3.48
C TYR A 164 14.98 6.66 4.94
N HIS A 165 14.13 5.73 5.38
CA HIS A 165 14.16 5.18 6.72
C HIS A 165 13.73 3.72 6.67
N LEU A 166 14.46 2.87 7.38
CA LEU A 166 14.11 1.47 7.59
C LEU A 166 14.57 1.06 8.98
N LYS A 167 13.61 0.81 9.87
CA LYS A 167 13.91 0.53 11.28
C LYS A 167 13.13 -0.67 11.78
N LEU A 168 13.80 -1.51 12.56
CA LEU A 168 13.18 -2.59 13.32
C LEU A 168 12.33 -2.02 14.47
N LEU A 169 11.04 -2.33 14.49
CA LEU A 169 10.13 -2.00 15.58
C LEU A 169 9.99 -3.17 16.55
N GLU A 170 9.67 -4.35 16.04
CA GLU A 170 9.42 -5.55 16.83
C GLU A 170 10.17 -6.74 16.26
N TYR A 171 10.67 -7.59 17.15
CA TYR A 171 11.36 -8.82 16.82
C TYR A 171 10.78 -9.94 17.69
N HIS A 172 10.04 -10.83 17.06
CA HIS A 172 9.44 -12.01 17.69
C HIS A 172 9.30 -13.11 16.65
N LEU A 173 10.37 -13.89 16.45
CA LEU A 173 10.43 -14.89 15.38
C LEU A 173 9.22 -15.84 15.39
N PRO A 174 8.69 -16.21 14.21
CA PRO A 174 9.17 -15.82 12.87
C PRO A 174 8.79 -14.40 12.41
N LEU A 175 8.12 -13.61 13.25
CA LEU A 175 7.61 -12.29 12.89
C LEU A 175 8.59 -11.16 13.20
N VAL A 176 8.69 -10.23 12.25
CA VAL A 176 9.51 -9.02 12.35
C VAL A 176 8.69 -7.84 11.83
N THR A 177 8.63 -6.76 12.60
CA THR A 177 7.87 -5.54 12.24
C THR A 177 8.82 -4.39 11.94
N LEU A 178 8.64 -3.74 10.80
CA LEU A 178 9.49 -2.66 10.31
C LEU A 178 8.70 -1.35 10.13
N ASP A 179 9.37 -0.25 10.41
CA ASP A 179 8.96 1.11 10.05
C ASP A 179 9.73 1.57 8.81
N ILE A 180 9.01 1.98 7.77
CA ILE A 180 9.56 2.18 6.44
C ILE A 180 9.12 3.54 5.91
N LEU A 181 10.06 4.44 5.59
CA LEU A 181 9.82 5.64 4.78
C LEU A 181 10.51 5.47 3.43
N CYS A 182 9.74 5.53 2.35
CA CYS A 182 10.26 5.28 1.01
C CYS A 182 9.67 6.24 -0.03
N SER A 183 10.38 6.34 -1.16
CA SER A 183 9.92 7.08 -2.32
C SER A 183 8.67 6.47 -2.96
N LYS A 184 8.06 7.21 -3.88
CA LYS A 184 7.03 6.64 -4.77
C LYS A 184 7.57 5.42 -5.53
N GLY A 185 6.69 4.47 -5.84
CA GLY A 185 7.02 3.31 -6.67
C GLY A 185 7.72 2.16 -5.94
N THR A 186 8.08 2.33 -4.66
CA THR A 186 8.58 1.23 -3.82
C THR A 186 7.50 0.21 -3.55
N TYR A 187 7.81 -1.06 -3.80
CA TYR A 187 6.97 -2.20 -3.45
C TYR A 187 7.49 -2.81 -2.15
N ILE A 188 6.69 -2.67 -1.08
CA ILE A 188 7.05 -3.23 0.23
C ILE A 188 7.15 -4.76 0.17
N ARG A 189 6.31 -5.41 -0.64
CA ARG A 189 6.38 -6.84 -0.94
C ARG A 189 7.73 -7.26 -1.52
N SER A 190 8.26 -6.50 -2.48
CA SER A 190 9.61 -6.73 -3.02
C SER A 190 10.69 -6.50 -1.96
N LEU A 191 10.57 -5.46 -1.14
CA LEU A 191 11.52 -5.20 -0.06
C LEU A 191 11.57 -6.37 0.94
N VAL A 192 10.41 -6.90 1.35
CA VAL A 192 10.33 -8.07 2.24
C VAL A 192 10.99 -9.29 1.61
N ARG A 193 10.68 -9.59 0.33
CA ARG A 193 11.34 -10.67 -0.41
C ARG A 193 12.86 -10.50 -0.39
N ASP A 194 13.35 -9.29 -0.66
CA ASP A 194 14.78 -9.03 -0.79
C ASP A 194 15.49 -9.14 0.58
N ILE A 195 14.85 -8.68 1.67
CA ILE A 195 15.32 -8.91 3.05
C ILE A 195 15.40 -10.41 3.36
N GLY A 196 14.33 -11.16 3.07
CA GLY A 196 14.30 -12.61 3.32
C GLY A 196 15.35 -13.38 2.52
N LYS A 197 15.65 -12.95 1.28
CA LYS A 197 16.74 -13.50 0.47
C LYS A 197 18.11 -13.21 1.09
N SER A 198 18.35 -11.98 1.51
CA SER A 198 19.63 -11.59 2.13
C SER A 198 19.90 -12.31 3.46
N LEU A 199 18.84 -12.64 4.21
CA LEU A 199 18.93 -13.46 5.43
C LEU A 199 19.09 -14.97 5.14
N GLY A 200 18.80 -15.42 3.91
CA GLY A 200 18.77 -16.84 3.56
C GLY A 200 17.56 -17.61 4.13
N THR A 201 16.56 -16.91 4.68
CA THR A 201 15.38 -17.50 5.32
C THR A 201 14.13 -17.46 4.46
N GLY A 202 14.18 -16.74 3.33
CA GLY A 202 12.94 -16.28 2.69
C GLY A 202 12.12 -15.38 3.62
N ALA A 203 11.10 -14.75 3.06
CA ALA A 203 10.09 -14.00 3.81
C ALA A 203 8.90 -13.70 2.93
N TYR A 204 7.75 -13.47 3.55
CA TYR A 204 6.59 -12.87 2.89
C TYR A 204 6.01 -11.75 3.77
N LEU A 205 5.30 -10.82 3.13
CA LEU A 205 4.63 -9.72 3.81
C LEU A 205 3.34 -10.24 4.46
N LYS A 206 3.32 -10.29 5.78
CA LYS A 206 2.19 -10.77 6.59
C LYS A 206 1.11 -9.70 6.73
N GLU A 207 1.53 -8.50 7.11
CA GLU A 207 0.65 -7.36 7.33
C GLU A 207 1.32 -6.08 6.84
N LEU A 208 0.50 -5.17 6.30
CA LEU A 208 0.98 -3.87 5.82
C LEU A 208 -0.03 -2.78 6.16
N VAL A 209 0.45 -1.74 6.83
CA VAL A 209 -0.33 -0.54 7.12
C VAL A 209 0.38 0.67 6.52
N ARG A 210 -0.26 1.37 5.58
CA ARG A 210 0.25 2.68 5.12
C ARG A 210 -0.12 3.75 6.13
N THR A 211 0.84 4.24 6.90
CA THR A 211 0.62 5.19 7.99
C THR A 211 0.65 6.65 7.52
N ALA A 212 1.34 6.95 6.43
CA ALA A 212 1.41 8.30 5.88
C ALA A 212 1.65 8.36 4.36
N ILE A 213 1.23 9.47 3.75
CA ILE A 213 1.55 9.88 2.37
C ILE A 213 1.97 11.36 2.44
N GLY A 214 3.25 11.66 2.25
CA GLY A 214 3.81 12.99 2.48
C GLY A 214 3.39 13.55 3.85
N PRO A 215 2.74 14.74 3.91
CA PRO A 215 2.30 15.33 5.18
C PRO A 215 1.00 14.75 5.73
N TYR A 216 0.33 13.85 4.99
CA TYR A 216 -0.95 13.29 5.40
C TYR A 216 -0.76 12.01 6.21
N GLU A 217 -1.48 11.89 7.32
CA GLU A 217 -1.33 10.79 8.28
C GLU A 217 -2.64 10.02 8.43
N LEU A 218 -2.53 8.71 8.64
CA LEU A 218 -3.63 7.78 8.87
C LEU A 218 -4.55 8.19 10.02
N LYS A 219 -4.00 8.78 11.09
CA LYS A 219 -4.79 9.23 12.25
C LYS A 219 -5.83 10.32 11.92
N ASN A 220 -5.68 10.98 10.77
CA ASN A 220 -6.62 11.99 10.27
C ASN A 220 -7.58 11.43 9.22
N ALA A 221 -7.49 10.14 8.90
CA ALA A 221 -8.35 9.50 7.93
C ALA A 221 -9.68 9.05 8.55
N MET A 222 -10.71 8.97 7.72
CA MET A 222 -12.02 8.45 8.12
C MET A 222 -12.20 7.02 7.63
N SER A 223 -12.94 6.22 8.40
CA SER A 223 -13.47 4.96 7.89
C SER A 223 -14.63 5.22 6.93
N ILE A 224 -14.95 4.24 6.09
CA ILE A 224 -16.14 4.29 5.22
C ILE A 224 -17.43 4.50 6.02
N ASP A 225 -17.54 3.87 7.20
CA ASP A 225 -18.73 4.00 8.05
C ASP A 225 -18.85 5.39 8.67
N LEU A 226 -17.72 5.98 9.08
CA LEU A 226 -17.72 7.37 9.53
C LEU A 226 -18.12 8.31 8.39
N PHE A 227 -17.58 8.12 7.19
CA PHE A 227 -17.94 8.93 6.03
C PHE A 227 -19.43 8.84 5.69
N LYS A 228 -20.03 7.63 5.77
CA LYS A 228 -21.47 7.45 5.58
C LYS A 228 -22.28 8.28 6.59
N LYS A 229 -21.87 8.32 7.86
CA LYS A 229 -22.53 9.15 8.90
C LYS A 229 -22.33 10.64 8.64
N VAL A 230 -21.15 11.05 8.19
CA VAL A 230 -20.87 12.46 7.83
C VAL A 230 -21.80 12.90 6.71
N LEU A 231 -21.94 12.11 5.64
CA LEU A 231 -22.80 12.42 4.50
C LEU A 231 -24.29 12.58 4.86
N GLN A 232 -24.78 11.87 5.88
CA GLN A 232 -26.18 12.00 6.33
C GLN A 232 -26.49 13.36 6.97
N ASN A 233 -25.46 14.12 7.36
CA ASN A 233 -25.58 15.42 8.00
C ASN A 233 -25.25 16.60 7.06
N ILE A 234 -25.21 16.35 5.74
CA ILE A 234 -24.97 17.35 4.69
C ILE A 234 -26.18 17.41 3.78
#